data_AF-A0A7W5M4A2-F1
#
_entry.id   AF-A0A7W5M4A2-F1
#
_cell.length_a   1.000
_cell.length_b   1.000
_cell.length_c   1.000
_cell.angle_alpha   90.00
_cell.angle_beta   90.00
_cell.angle_gamma   90.00
#
_symmetry.space_group_name_H-M   'P 1'
#
loop_
_entity.id
_entity.type
_entity.pdbx_description
1 polymer ?
#
loop_
_entity_poly.entity_id
_entity_poly.type
_entity_poly.pdbx_seq_one_letter_code
_entity_poly.pdbx_strand_id
1 'polypeptide(L)'
;MSNLPNDKSCEDELYDDLTGTYWTPPEALNIDQIHPDIRAVLVEALRRRGPALLVTTEGHENFEFYAAGTVDMASCIPVGGFTIAIDRQNNHACGVCHCDGELGLTTPMKFAFRGDIDLAFADFYSLARDEGYVS
;
A
#
# COMPACT_ATOMS: atom_id res chain seq x y z
N MET A 1 55.35 -27.31 6.95
CA MET A 1 53.96 -27.53 7.39
C MET A 1 53.28 -26.17 7.42
N SER A 2 52.53 -25.84 6.36
CA SER A 2 51.82 -24.56 6.23
C SER A 2 50.42 -24.74 6.80
N ASN A 3 50.14 -24.10 7.94
CA ASN A 3 48.80 -23.95 8.47
C ASN A 3 48.18 -22.71 7.79
N LEU A 4 47.57 -22.90 6.62
CA LEU A 4 46.63 -21.93 6.09
C LEU A 4 45.28 -22.15 6.78
N PRO A 5 44.58 -21.08 7.23
CA PRO A 5 43.22 -21.23 7.72
C PRO A 5 42.37 -21.77 6.58
N ASN A 6 41.66 -22.85 6.87
CA ASN A 6 40.67 -23.43 5.97
C ASN A 6 39.69 -22.32 5.59
N ASP A 7 39.70 -21.94 4.32
CA ASP A 7 38.70 -21.07 3.70
C ASP A 7 37.37 -21.79 3.90
N LYS A 8 36.65 -21.43 4.97
CA LYS A 8 35.26 -21.81 5.12
C LYS A 8 34.57 -21.05 3.99
N SER A 9 34.37 -21.76 2.88
CA SER A 9 33.32 -21.46 1.93
C SER A 9 32.14 -20.89 2.71
N CYS A 10 31.73 -19.67 2.37
CA CYS A 10 30.37 -19.22 2.62
C CYS A 10 29.46 -20.23 1.91
N GLU A 11 29.19 -21.34 2.58
CA GLU A 11 28.22 -22.33 2.15
C GLU A 11 26.87 -21.66 2.26
N ASP A 12 26.36 -21.26 1.10
CA ASP A 12 24.94 -21.30 0.75
C ASP A 12 23.99 -21.10 1.93
N GLU A 13 23.94 -19.87 2.47
CA GLU A 13 22.66 -19.43 3.01
C GLU A 13 21.73 -19.41 1.80
N LEU A 14 20.91 -20.47 1.72
CA LEU A 14 19.77 -20.55 0.82
C LEU A 14 19.15 -19.16 0.74
N TYR A 15 19.34 -18.49 -0.39
CA TYR A 15 18.37 -17.53 -0.86
C TYR A 15 17.11 -18.37 -1.06
N ASP A 16 16.35 -18.58 0.02
CA ASP A 16 14.93 -18.90 -0.09
C ASP A 16 14.43 -17.99 -1.20
N ASP A 17 13.87 -18.58 -2.25
CA ASP A 17 13.41 -17.87 -3.44
C ASP A 17 12.80 -16.55 -2.98
N LEU A 18 13.36 -15.42 -3.40
CA LEU A 18 12.97 -14.09 -2.91
C LEU A 18 11.53 -13.81 -3.37
N THR A 19 10.56 -14.36 -2.64
CA THR A 19 9.13 -14.26 -2.92
C THR A 19 8.52 -13.22 -2.01
N GLY A 20 7.63 -12.41 -2.57
CA GLY A 20 6.89 -11.40 -1.82
C GLY A 20 6.62 -10.19 -2.68
N THR A 21 5.93 -9.22 -2.10
CA THR A 21 5.65 -7.93 -2.71
C THR A 21 6.35 -6.83 -1.92
N TYR A 22 7.11 -5.98 -2.62
CA TYR A 22 7.61 -4.72 -2.05
C TYR A 22 6.93 -3.53 -2.72
N TRP A 23 7.05 -2.35 -2.13
CA TRP A 23 6.46 -1.13 -2.68
C TRP A 23 7.48 0.00 -2.77
N THR A 24 7.24 0.92 -3.70
CA THR A 24 8.01 2.16 -3.83
C THR A 24 7.77 3.07 -2.62
N PRO A 25 8.65 4.04 -2.34
CA PRO A 25 8.35 5.06 -1.33
C PRO A 25 6.98 5.72 -1.58
N PRO A 26 6.17 5.96 -0.53
CA PRO A 26 4.87 6.60 -0.67
C PRO A 26 4.99 8.02 -1.23
N GLU A 27 4.17 8.33 -2.23
CA GLU A 27 4.07 9.66 -2.82
C GLU A 27 2.69 10.26 -2.55
N ALA A 28 2.65 11.55 -2.22
CA ALA A 28 1.41 12.28 -2.03
C ALA A 28 0.70 12.48 -3.37
N LEU A 29 -0.61 12.23 -3.41
CA LEU A 29 -1.45 12.42 -4.58
C LEU A 29 -2.37 13.61 -4.39
N ASN A 30 -2.43 14.46 -5.42
CA ASN A 30 -3.55 15.37 -5.59
C ASN A 30 -4.77 14.59 -6.06
N ILE A 31 -5.95 15.08 -5.72
CA ILE A 31 -7.22 14.39 -5.97
C ILE A 31 -7.55 14.14 -7.46
N ASP A 32 -6.97 14.95 -8.34
CA ASP A 32 -7.06 14.85 -9.79
C ASP A 32 -6.12 13.78 -10.38
N GLN A 33 -5.13 13.34 -9.62
CA GLN A 33 -4.20 12.27 -10.00
C GLN A 33 -4.74 10.88 -9.64
N ILE A 34 -5.82 10.80 -8.86
CA ILE A 34 -6.41 9.53 -8.42
C ILE A 34 -7.48 9.09 -9.41
N HIS A 35 -7.45 7.81 -9.80
CA HIS A 35 -8.53 7.25 -10.61
C HIS A 35 -9.90 7.45 -9.93
N PRO A 36 -10.94 7.92 -10.64
CA PRO A 36 -12.23 8.26 -10.03
C PRO A 36 -12.85 7.14 -9.18
N ASP A 37 -12.71 5.89 -9.62
CA ASP A 37 -13.25 4.72 -8.91
C ASP A 37 -12.50 4.42 -7.60
N ILE A 38 -11.15 4.47 -7.62
CA ILE A 38 -10.32 4.35 -6.40
C ILE A 38 -10.74 5.42 -5.40
N ARG A 39 -10.86 6.66 -5.87
CA ARG A 39 -11.27 7.79 -5.04
C ARG A 39 -12.65 7.58 -4.43
N ALA A 40 -13.62 7.14 -5.23
CA ALA A 40 -14.98 6.91 -4.77
C ALA A 40 -15.02 5.86 -3.66
N VAL A 41 -14.34 4.73 -3.87
CA VAL A 41 -14.27 3.61 -2.92
C VAL A 41 -13.61 4.04 -1.60
N LEU A 42 -12.47 4.74 -1.66
CA LEU A 42 -11.75 5.20 -0.47
C LEU A 42 -12.56 6.23 0.34
N VAL A 43 -13.17 7.20 -0.33
CA VAL A 43 -13.99 8.23 0.33
C VAL A 43 -15.26 7.61 0.93
N GLU A 44 -15.90 6.67 0.24
CA GLU A 44 -17.06 5.94 0.76
C GLU A 44 -16.68 5.13 2.01
N ALA A 45 -15.53 4.45 1.98
CA ALA A 45 -15.04 3.70 3.11
C ALA A 45 -14.74 4.60 4.32
N LEU A 46 -14.14 5.77 4.16
CA LEU A 46 -13.84 6.64 5.30
C LEU A 46 -15.05 7.39 5.86
N ARG A 47 -16.21 7.38 5.18
CA ARG A 47 -17.38 8.12 5.66
C ARG A 47 -17.99 7.59 6.94
N ARG A 48 -18.36 8.56 7.79
CA ARG A 48 -19.36 8.41 8.87
C ARG A 48 -20.76 8.90 8.51
N ARG A 49 -20.97 9.61 7.38
CA ARG A 49 -22.28 10.20 7.02
C ARG A 49 -22.52 10.26 5.49
N GLY A 50 -23.35 9.33 4.99
CA GLY A 50 -24.21 9.43 3.80
C GLY A 50 -23.61 9.84 2.43
N PRO A 51 -24.34 9.66 1.32
CA PRO A 51 -23.85 9.95 -0.04
C PRO A 51 -23.66 11.46 -0.35
N ALA A 52 -24.24 12.36 0.43
CA ALA A 52 -24.36 13.79 0.09
C ALA A 52 -23.07 14.63 0.15
N LEU A 53 -22.04 14.22 0.90
CA LEU A 53 -20.80 15.01 1.05
C LEU A 53 -19.78 14.81 -0.10
N LEU A 54 -20.14 14.06 -1.16
CA LEU A 54 -19.20 13.77 -2.29
C LEU A 54 -19.08 14.96 -3.25
N VAL A 55 -20.05 15.87 -3.20
CA VAL A 55 -20.25 16.90 -4.22
C VAL A 55 -19.69 18.25 -3.80
N THR A 56 -19.29 18.41 -2.53
CA THR A 56 -18.70 19.66 -2.04
C THR A 56 -17.20 19.51 -1.87
N THR A 57 -16.45 20.55 -2.25
CA THR A 57 -15.00 20.68 -2.04
C THR A 57 -14.59 20.40 -0.60
N GLU A 58 -15.45 20.74 0.37
CA GLU A 58 -15.22 20.54 1.82
C GLU A 58 -15.10 19.06 2.25
N GLY A 59 -15.76 18.12 1.56
CA GLY A 59 -15.65 16.69 1.85
C GLY A 59 -14.30 16.10 1.39
N HIS A 60 -13.68 16.74 0.40
CA HIS A 60 -12.40 16.36 -0.19
C HIS A 60 -11.21 16.97 0.56
N GLU A 61 -11.39 18.13 1.18
CA GLU A 61 -10.35 18.85 1.95
C GLU A 61 -9.89 18.14 3.23
N ASN A 62 -10.64 17.12 3.69
CA ASN A 62 -10.35 16.44 4.96
C ASN A 62 -9.51 15.16 4.81
N PHE A 63 -9.26 14.69 3.59
CA PHE A 63 -8.49 13.47 3.35
C PHE A 63 -7.21 13.76 2.59
N GLU A 64 -6.11 13.21 3.10
CA GLU A 64 -4.84 13.19 2.39
C GLU A 64 -4.71 11.85 1.66
N PHE A 65 -4.23 11.87 0.41
CA PHE A 65 -4.09 10.66 -0.39
C PHE A 65 -2.63 10.39 -0.70
N TYR A 66 -2.26 9.12 -0.63
CA TYR A 66 -0.91 8.64 -0.91
C TYR A 66 -0.97 7.39 -1.77
N ALA A 67 0.03 7.20 -2.62
CA ALA A 67 0.18 5.98 -3.39
C ALA A 67 1.62 5.45 -3.39
N ALA A 68 1.74 4.16 -3.61
CA ALA A 68 3.00 3.48 -3.86
C ALA A 68 2.78 2.43 -4.95
N GLY A 69 3.73 2.30 -5.88
CA GLY A 69 3.74 1.20 -6.83
C GLY A 69 4.17 -0.08 -6.12
N THR A 70 3.52 -1.20 -6.43
CA THR A 70 3.87 -2.52 -5.89
C THR A 70 4.61 -3.34 -6.93
N VAL A 71 5.65 -4.04 -6.50
CA VAL A 71 6.56 -4.79 -7.34
C VAL A 71 6.73 -6.20 -6.78
N ASP A 72 6.68 -7.20 -7.65
CA ASP A 72 6.99 -8.56 -7.27
C ASP A 72 8.49 -8.72 -7.01
N MET A 73 8.84 -9.31 -5.87
CA MET A 73 10.22 -9.41 -5.40
C MET A 73 11.06 -10.39 -6.23
N ALA A 74 10.43 -11.43 -6.79
CA ALA A 74 11.15 -12.44 -7.55
C ALA A 74 11.50 -11.97 -8.97
N SER A 75 10.56 -11.27 -9.61
CA SER A 75 10.68 -10.83 -11.00
C SER A 75 11.14 -9.37 -11.15
N CYS A 76 11.02 -8.57 -10.08
CA CYS A 76 11.22 -7.11 -10.11
C CYS A 76 10.28 -6.40 -11.12
N ILE A 77 9.12 -6.99 -11.42
CA ILE A 77 8.13 -6.43 -12.35
C ILE A 77 7.02 -5.72 -11.56
N PRO A 78 6.57 -4.52 -11.99
CA PRO A 78 5.40 -3.87 -11.41
C PRO A 78 4.17 -4.78 -11.48
N VAL A 79 3.51 -4.98 -10.36
CA VAL A 79 2.30 -5.82 -10.25
C VAL A 79 1.05 -5.03 -9.92
N GLY A 80 1.18 -3.73 -9.63
CA GLY A 80 0.06 -2.86 -9.31
C GLY A 80 0.46 -1.67 -8.46
N GLY A 81 -0.46 -1.21 -7.62
CA GLY A 81 -0.21 -0.16 -6.66
C GLY A 81 -1.11 -0.23 -5.43
N PHE A 82 -0.68 0.50 -4.41
CA PHE A 82 -1.46 0.83 -3.24
C PHE A 82 -1.95 2.26 -3.35
N THR A 83 -3.17 2.53 -2.90
CA THR A 83 -3.65 3.88 -2.67
C THR A 83 -4.34 3.95 -1.32
N ILE A 84 -3.87 4.88 -0.48
CA ILE A 84 -4.32 5.07 0.89
C ILE A 84 -4.86 6.48 1.05
N ALA A 85 -6.05 6.59 1.61
CA ALA A 85 -6.65 7.83 2.07
C ALA A 85 -6.52 7.92 3.60
N ILE A 86 -6.19 9.11 4.10
CA ILE A 86 -5.93 9.37 5.52
C ILE A 86 -6.87 10.44 6.03
N ASP A 87 -7.64 10.10 7.07
CA ASP A 87 -8.40 11.03 7.90
C ASP A 87 -7.58 11.34 9.17
N ARG A 88 -6.76 12.39 9.10
CA ARG A 88 -5.94 12.80 10.25
C ARG A 88 -6.78 13.27 11.43
N GLN A 89 -7.96 13.84 11.19
CA GLN A 89 -8.80 14.36 12.27
C GLN A 89 -9.33 13.25 13.15
N ASN A 90 -9.63 12.09 12.55
CA ASN A 90 -10.18 10.93 13.25
C ASN A 90 -9.16 9.81 13.50
N ASN A 91 -7.89 10.01 13.14
CA ASN A 91 -6.83 9.00 13.22
C ASN A 91 -7.23 7.69 12.53
N HIS A 92 -7.81 7.78 11.35
CA HIS A 92 -8.18 6.63 10.53
C HIS A 92 -7.54 6.71 9.15
N ALA A 93 -7.28 5.55 8.57
CA ALA A 93 -6.85 5.41 7.20
C ALA A 93 -7.66 4.32 6.50
N CYS A 94 -7.70 4.40 5.18
CA CYS A 94 -8.29 3.39 4.34
C CYS A 94 -7.43 3.16 3.11
N GLY A 95 -7.18 1.89 2.75
CA GLY A 95 -6.35 1.54 1.61
C GLY A 95 -7.02 0.54 0.67
N VAL A 96 -6.60 0.57 -0.59
CA VAL A 96 -6.93 -0.42 -1.62
C VAL A 96 -5.66 -0.85 -2.37
N CYS A 97 -5.64 -2.10 -2.80
CA CYS A 97 -4.71 -2.58 -3.83
C CYS A 97 -5.41 -2.48 -5.19
N HIS A 98 -4.65 -2.16 -6.22
CA HIS A 98 -5.13 -2.13 -7.60
C HIS A 98 -4.03 -2.61 -8.55
N CYS A 99 -4.43 -3.16 -9.69
CA CYS A 99 -3.50 -3.59 -10.73
C CYS A 99 -3.42 -2.54 -11.84
N ASP A 100 -2.25 -2.36 -12.43
CA ASP A 100 -2.13 -1.48 -13.60
C ASP A 100 -2.74 -2.16 -14.84
N GLY A 101 -3.74 -1.53 -15.45
CA GLY A 101 -4.34 -1.94 -16.74
C GLY A 101 -5.71 -2.61 -16.67
N GLU A 102 -6.11 -3.13 -15.51
CA GLU A 102 -7.49 -3.51 -15.19
C GLU A 102 -7.83 -2.89 -13.83
N LEU A 103 -9.02 -2.33 -13.67
CA LEU A 103 -9.54 -1.88 -12.36
C LEU A 103 -9.85 -3.09 -11.45
N GLY A 104 -8.89 -4.01 -11.30
CA GLY A 104 -8.85 -5.04 -10.28
C GLY A 104 -8.67 -4.35 -8.93
N LEU A 105 -9.77 -3.80 -8.40
CA LEU A 105 -9.83 -3.13 -7.12
C LEU A 105 -10.11 -4.15 -6.03
N THR A 106 -9.27 -4.19 -5.00
CA THR A 106 -9.60 -4.96 -3.79
C THR A 106 -10.67 -4.26 -2.97
N THR A 107 -11.25 -4.98 -2.01
CA THR A 107 -12.14 -4.37 -1.02
C THR A 107 -11.34 -3.35 -0.18
N PRO A 108 -11.87 -2.13 0.06
CA PRO A 108 -11.18 -1.14 0.89
C PRO A 108 -11.05 -1.61 2.34
N MET A 109 -9.83 -1.52 2.87
CA MET A 109 -9.55 -1.88 4.26
C MET A 109 -9.41 -0.63 5.09
N LYS A 110 -10.14 -0.56 6.21
CA LYS A 110 -10.04 0.54 7.17
C LYS A 110 -9.16 0.14 8.34
N PHE A 111 -8.30 1.05 8.77
CA PHE A 111 -7.38 0.82 9.88
C PHE A 111 -7.07 2.12 10.62
N ALA A 112 -6.41 2.01 11.77
CA ALA A 112 -6.04 3.16 12.58
C ALA A 112 -4.83 3.88 11.94
N PHE A 113 -4.90 5.20 11.82
CA PHE A 113 -3.75 6.01 11.42
C PHE A 113 -2.97 6.46 12.66
N ARG A 114 -1.66 6.21 12.66
CA ARG A 114 -0.78 6.47 13.82
C ARG A 114 0.12 7.71 13.66
N GLY A 115 -0.15 8.55 12.67
CA GLY A 115 0.60 9.79 12.44
C GLY A 115 1.79 9.66 11.49
N ASP A 116 2.09 8.45 11.00
CA ASP A 116 3.24 8.16 10.14
C ASP A 116 2.77 7.44 8.87
N ILE A 117 3.22 7.94 7.71
CA ILE A 117 2.80 7.46 6.40
C ILE A 117 3.43 6.10 6.09
N ASP A 118 4.73 5.92 6.36
CA ASP A 118 5.41 4.66 6.09
C ASP A 118 4.84 3.54 6.96
N LEU A 119 4.53 3.85 8.23
CA LEU A 119 3.81 2.91 9.10
C LEU A 119 2.40 2.61 8.59
N ALA A 120 1.68 3.58 8.03
CA ALA A 120 0.36 3.35 7.45
C ALA A 120 0.42 2.39 6.24
N PHE A 121 1.45 2.50 5.39
CA PHE A 121 1.67 1.56 4.29
C PHE A 121 2.07 0.17 4.79
N ALA A 122 2.89 0.07 5.84
CA ALA A 122 3.25 -1.22 6.44
C ALA A 122 2.05 -1.91 7.13
N ASP A 123 1.22 -1.14 7.85
CA ASP A 123 -0.02 -1.62 8.46
C ASP A 123 -1.00 -2.09 7.38
N PHE A 124 -1.15 -1.32 6.29
CA PHE A 124 -1.99 -1.71 5.16
C PHE A 124 -1.47 -2.96 4.43
N TYR A 125 -0.16 -3.05 4.15
CA TYR A 125 0.46 -4.22 3.54
C TYR A 125 0.18 -5.49 4.35
N SER A 126 0.30 -5.40 5.69
CA SER A 126 0.01 -6.54 6.56
C SER A 126 -1.44 -7.02 6.40
N LEU A 127 -2.40 -6.09 6.35
CA LEU A 127 -3.81 -6.43 6.12
C LEU A 127 -4.04 -7.03 4.72
N ALA A 128 -3.44 -6.43 3.69
CA ALA A 128 -3.57 -6.89 2.32
C ALA A 128 -2.97 -8.29 2.12
N ARG A 129 -1.86 -8.59 2.79
CA ARG A 129 -1.24 -9.92 2.79
C ARG A 129 -2.11 -10.94 3.51
N ASP A 130 -2.68 -10.58 4.66
CA ASP A 130 -3.54 -11.48 5.43
C ASP A 130 -4.83 -11.83 4.67
N GLU A 131 -5.33 -10.92 3.82
CA GLU A 131 -6.44 -11.16 2.88
C GLU A 131 -6.03 -11.84 1.56
N GLY A 132 -4.72 -12.07 1.35
CA GLY A 132 -4.17 -12.75 0.17
C GLY A 132 -4.14 -11.90 -1.10
N TYR A 133 -4.21 -10.56 -0.99
CA TYR A 133 -4.08 -9.66 -2.13
C TYR A 133 -2.64 -9.41 -2.56
N VAL A 134 -1.71 -9.60 -1.63
CA VAL A 134 -0.26 -9.51 -1.87
C VAL A 134 0.45 -10.64 -1.13
N SER A 135 1.70 -10.90 -1.54
CA SER A 135 2.59 -11.91 -0.95
C SER A 135 3.62 -11.31 0.00
#